data_AF-A0A945JWK6-F1
#
_entry.id   AF-A0A945JWK6-F1
#
_cell.length_a   1.000
_cell.length_b   1.000
_cell.length_c   1.000
_cell.angle_alpha   90.00
_cell.angle_beta   90.00
_cell.angle_gamma   90.00
#
_symmetry.space_group_name_H-M   'P 1'
#
loop_
_entity.id
_entity.type
_entity.pdbx_description
1 polymer ?
#
loop_
_entity_poly.entity_id
_entity_poly.type
_entity_poly.pdbx_seq_one_letter_code
_entity_poly.pdbx_strand_id
1 'polypeptide(L)'
;MKSDFYGLADTLCAKMTGSEVLLLNFNGEETDFVRFNMSQVRQPGHVQQRYLRIELIDGQRHTSATLTLSGGSECRNGRDESVDLPRSIAVIEQLRQRLTELPEDPHLLYNTESTSSETQSDHRLPAANEVVDQILRAGIGHDLVGILAMGSICAGFANSLGQRNWFASHSANFDWSFYLRADKAVKCAYAGVEWKADQFQAKVDGALEQLSVLEREPRTIPPGNYRVFLAPGALADLVGMLNWGSLGLKSYETKQTSLLRMITNKAALDASVTLRDNTADGVTANFQSQGFLKPDHVELISAGTHADWLVSPRSAREYGVTANGADDWESASCLELAAGTIPQAQILEQLGTGVFINNVWYLNFSDRPACRITGMTRFACFWVEDGQIVAPINVMRFDETLYRALGENLIGLTQEREMILDAGSYSRRATSSARFPGALIDDFHFNL
;
A
#
# COMPACT_ATOMS: atom_id res chain seq x y z
N MET A 1 4.47 9.43 -22.40
CA MET A 1 5.00 9.64 -21.03
C MET A 1 6.46 9.24 -20.93
N LYS A 2 6.83 7.97 -21.12
CA LYS A 2 8.24 7.51 -21.04
C LYS A 2 9.20 8.27 -21.96
N SER A 3 8.88 8.34 -23.25
CA SER A 3 9.65 9.07 -24.26
C SER A 3 9.85 10.53 -23.87
N ASP A 4 8.76 11.20 -23.47
CA ASP A 4 8.75 12.61 -23.08
C ASP A 4 9.65 12.85 -21.87
N PHE A 5 9.55 11.97 -20.86
CA PHE A 5 10.39 12.04 -19.66
C PHE A 5 11.87 11.86 -19.99
N TYR A 6 12.24 10.84 -20.76
CA TYR A 6 13.64 10.60 -21.11
C TYR A 6 14.22 11.70 -21.99
N GLY A 7 13.47 12.22 -22.96
CA GLY A 7 13.92 13.37 -23.77
C GLY A 7 14.16 14.64 -22.95
N LEU A 8 13.25 14.93 -22.01
CA LEU A 8 13.43 16.03 -21.05
C LEU A 8 14.63 15.77 -20.15
N ALA A 9 14.77 14.55 -19.61
CA ALA A 9 15.86 14.17 -18.73
C ALA A 9 17.23 14.29 -19.40
N ASP A 10 17.37 13.83 -20.64
CA ASP A 10 18.62 13.93 -21.40
C ASP A 10 19.03 15.39 -21.60
N THR A 11 18.07 16.25 -21.93
CA THR A 11 18.32 17.68 -22.13
C THR A 11 18.70 18.39 -20.83
N LEU A 12 18.05 18.06 -19.71
CA LEU A 12 18.36 18.64 -18.40
C LEU A 12 19.68 18.13 -17.83
N CYS A 13 20.01 16.85 -18.00
CA CYS A 13 21.29 16.28 -17.57
C CYS A 13 22.46 16.94 -18.31
N ALA A 14 22.29 17.30 -19.59
CA ALA A 14 23.29 18.03 -20.37
C ALA A 14 23.53 19.48 -19.89
N LYS A 15 22.75 19.99 -18.93
CA LYS A 15 22.94 21.30 -18.29
C LYS A 15 23.77 21.25 -17.00
N MET A 16 24.19 20.08 -16.55
CA MET A 16 25.06 19.94 -15.39
C MET A 16 26.46 20.48 -15.69
N THR A 17 27.07 21.11 -14.70
CA THR A 17 28.38 21.73 -14.79
C THR A 17 29.29 21.26 -13.66
N GLY A 18 30.61 21.18 -13.89
CA GLY A 18 31.55 20.81 -12.84
C GLY A 18 31.26 19.44 -12.21
N SER A 19 31.07 19.43 -10.89
CA SER A 19 30.74 18.25 -10.07
C SER A 19 29.24 18.04 -9.83
N GLU A 20 28.37 18.81 -10.50
CA GLU A 20 26.92 18.72 -10.30
C GLU A 20 26.36 17.36 -10.72
N VAL A 21 25.52 16.79 -9.85
CA VAL A 21 24.71 15.61 -10.15
C VAL A 21 23.23 15.99 -10.12
N LEU A 22 22.51 15.56 -11.15
CA LEU A 22 21.07 15.73 -11.26
C LEU A 22 20.38 14.40 -11.02
N LEU A 23 19.39 14.37 -10.12
CA LEU A 23 18.44 13.27 -10.00
C LEU A 23 17.06 13.76 -10.42
N LEU A 24 16.40 13.01 -11.31
CA LEU A 24 15.11 13.31 -11.88
C LEU A 24 14.14 12.18 -11.59
N ASN A 25 13.05 12.53 -10.92
CA ASN A 25 12.01 11.58 -10.50
C ASN A 25 10.69 11.97 -11.12
N PHE A 26 10.18 11.11 -12.00
CA PHE A 26 8.92 11.29 -12.71
C PHE A 26 7.83 10.43 -12.09
N ASN A 27 6.64 11.00 -11.98
CA ASN A 27 5.42 10.28 -11.66
C ASN A 27 4.32 10.68 -12.63
N GLY A 28 3.64 9.71 -13.22
CA GLY A 28 2.52 9.92 -14.14
C GLY A 28 1.33 9.06 -13.77
N GLU A 29 0.14 9.61 -13.94
CA GLU A 29 -1.13 8.93 -13.70
C GLU A 29 -2.10 9.25 -14.85
N GLU A 30 -2.82 8.24 -15.28
CA GLU A 30 -3.98 8.33 -16.16
C GLU A 30 -5.05 7.41 -15.60
N THR A 31 -6.04 7.97 -14.90
CA THR A 31 -6.98 7.19 -14.08
C THR A 31 -8.40 7.71 -14.22
N ASP A 32 -9.33 6.78 -14.44
CA ASP A 32 -10.75 7.02 -14.30
C ASP A 32 -11.16 6.85 -12.84
N PHE A 33 -11.81 7.89 -12.31
CA PHE A 33 -12.37 7.92 -10.97
C PHE A 33 -13.89 7.99 -11.06
N VAL A 34 -14.58 6.98 -10.54
CA VAL A 34 -16.04 6.95 -10.54
C VAL A 34 -16.54 6.77 -9.11
N ARG A 35 -17.30 7.75 -8.62
CA ARG A 35 -17.99 7.65 -7.33
C ARG A 35 -19.42 7.20 -7.52
N PHE A 36 -19.84 6.29 -6.65
CA PHE A 36 -21.17 5.73 -6.60
C PHE A 36 -21.86 6.14 -5.30
N ASN A 37 -23.14 6.46 -5.39
CA ASN A 37 -24.01 6.69 -4.23
C ASN A 37 -25.43 6.24 -4.59
N MET A 38 -26.13 5.55 -3.68
CA MET A 38 -27.45 4.97 -3.93
C MET A 38 -27.47 4.10 -5.18
N SER A 39 -26.40 3.32 -5.40
CA SER A 39 -26.25 2.45 -6.58
C SER A 39 -26.33 3.18 -7.93
N GLN A 40 -25.92 4.45 -7.95
CA GLN A 40 -25.87 5.28 -9.15
C GLN A 40 -24.52 5.97 -9.28
N VAL A 41 -24.10 6.22 -10.52
CA VAL A 41 -22.92 7.07 -10.79
C VAL A 41 -23.23 8.49 -10.33
N ARG A 42 -22.46 8.97 -9.35
CA ARG A 42 -22.59 10.33 -8.84
C ARG A 42 -21.57 11.29 -9.43
N GLN A 43 -20.36 10.81 -9.64
CA GLN A 43 -19.26 11.61 -10.17
C GLN A 43 -18.34 10.73 -11.01
N PRO A 44 -18.44 10.79 -12.35
CA PRO A 44 -17.41 10.29 -13.23
C PRO A 44 -16.34 11.38 -13.41
N GLY A 45 -15.08 10.98 -13.37
CA GLY A 45 -13.94 11.87 -13.59
C GLY A 45 -12.79 11.11 -14.23
N HIS A 46 -11.94 11.84 -14.95
CA HIS A 46 -10.71 11.34 -15.52
C HIS A 46 -9.58 12.26 -15.09
N VAL A 47 -8.48 11.68 -14.61
CA VAL A 47 -7.29 12.40 -14.18
C VAL A 47 -6.14 11.99 -15.07
N GLN A 48 -5.53 12.97 -15.73
CA GLN A 48 -4.21 12.83 -16.33
C GLN A 48 -3.27 13.83 -15.67
N GLN A 49 -2.23 13.35 -15.02
CA GLN A 49 -1.27 14.21 -14.33
C GLN A 49 0.15 13.67 -14.42
N ARG A 50 1.11 14.60 -14.37
CA ARG A 50 2.54 14.34 -14.53
C ARG A 50 3.32 15.26 -13.61
N TYR A 51 4.22 14.70 -12.82
CA TYR A 51 5.10 15.44 -11.93
C TYR A 51 6.55 15.07 -12.16
N LEU A 52 7.42 16.08 -12.14
CA LEU A 52 8.86 15.93 -12.17
C LEU A 52 9.45 16.55 -10.91
N ARG A 53 10.08 15.73 -10.08
CA ARG A 53 10.96 16.20 -9.01
C ARG A 53 12.39 16.26 -9.54
N ILE A 54 12.98 17.45 -9.45
CA ILE A 54 14.35 17.77 -9.83
C ILE A 54 15.13 17.95 -8.55
N GLU A 55 16.17 17.13 -8.35
CA GLU A 55 17.12 17.26 -7.24
C GLU A 55 18.51 17.54 -7.80
N LEU A 56 19.10 18.63 -7.34
CA LEU A 56 20.45 19.05 -7.72
C LEU A 56 21.38 18.82 -6.53
N ILE A 57 22.52 18.20 -6.81
CA ILE A 57 23.54 17.82 -5.85
C ILE A 57 24.89 18.41 -6.29
N ASP A 58 25.65 18.98 -5.36
CA ASP A 58 27.05 19.34 -5.56
C ASP A 58 27.84 19.06 -4.27
N GLY A 59 28.82 18.15 -4.36
CA GLY A 59 29.49 17.58 -3.19
C GLY A 59 28.50 16.89 -2.24
N GLN A 60 28.41 17.38 -1.00
CA GLN A 60 27.48 16.89 0.02
C GLN A 60 26.25 17.80 0.22
N ARG A 61 26.04 18.77 -0.66
CA ARG A 61 24.86 19.65 -0.60
C ARG A 61 23.84 19.17 -1.61
N HIS A 62 22.56 19.27 -1.25
CA HIS A 62 21.47 18.94 -2.15
C HIS A 62 20.25 19.81 -1.90
N THR A 63 19.47 20.06 -2.95
CA THR A 63 18.14 20.66 -2.84
C THR A 63 17.27 20.16 -3.98
N SER A 64 15.95 20.17 -3.76
CA SER A 64 15.00 19.72 -4.77
C SER A 64 13.80 20.66 -4.92
N ALA A 65 13.16 20.56 -6.07
CA ALA A 65 11.87 21.17 -6.35
C ALA A 65 11.02 20.22 -7.18
N THR A 66 9.70 20.35 -7.10
CA THR A 66 8.75 19.55 -7.88
C THR A 66 7.94 20.46 -8.80
N LEU A 67 7.79 20.02 -10.05
CA LEU A 67 7.05 20.69 -11.10
C LEU A 67 5.90 19.81 -11.58
N THR A 68 4.75 20.41 -11.87
CA THR A 68 3.74 19.79 -12.72
C THR A 68 4.12 20.01 -14.18
N LEU A 69 4.13 18.93 -14.95
CA LEU A 69 4.41 18.96 -16.39
C LEU A 69 3.11 19.09 -17.18
N SER A 70 3.09 19.94 -18.21
CA SER A 70 1.94 20.02 -19.12
C SER A 70 1.80 18.75 -19.95
N GLY A 71 2.92 18.07 -20.22
CA GLY A 71 2.96 16.96 -21.16
C GLY A 71 2.81 17.41 -22.61
N GLY A 72 3.14 16.50 -23.53
CA GLY A 72 3.10 16.75 -24.97
C GLY A 72 4.40 17.35 -25.49
N SER A 73 5.11 16.59 -26.32
CA SER A 73 5.92 17.19 -27.37
C SER A 73 4.98 17.63 -28.48
N GLU A 74 4.23 18.72 -28.31
CA GLU A 74 3.66 19.37 -29.49
C GLU A 74 4.82 20.02 -30.24
N CYS A 75 5.47 19.22 -31.08
CA CYS A 75 6.39 19.69 -32.09
C CYS A 75 5.59 20.45 -33.16
N ARG A 76 5.21 21.71 -32.91
CA ARG A 76 4.89 22.60 -34.02
C ARG A 76 6.20 22.96 -34.71
N ASN A 77 6.33 22.59 -35.98
CA ASN A 77 7.51 22.88 -36.81
C ASN A 77 8.85 22.30 -36.28
N GLY A 78 8.83 21.14 -35.62
CA GLY A 78 10.06 20.43 -35.22
C GLY A 78 10.84 21.05 -34.06
N ARG A 79 10.22 21.92 -33.26
CA ARG A 79 10.75 22.38 -31.96
C ARG A 79 9.86 21.88 -30.84
N ASP A 80 10.47 21.38 -29.77
CA ASP A 80 9.79 21.17 -28.50
C ASP A 80 9.35 22.55 -27.96
N GLU A 81 8.08 22.90 -28.17
CA GLU A 81 7.45 24.11 -27.63
C GLU A 81 6.86 23.85 -26.23
N SER A 82 7.15 22.71 -25.59
CA SER A 82 6.66 22.48 -24.23
C SER A 82 7.24 23.53 -23.28
N VAL A 83 6.36 24.12 -22.47
CA VAL A 83 6.77 25.03 -21.39
C VAL A 83 7.60 24.31 -20.32
N ASP A 84 7.61 22.98 -20.34
CA ASP A 84 8.24 22.11 -19.36
C ASP A 84 9.77 22.24 -19.37
N LEU A 85 10.41 22.28 -20.54
CA LEU A 85 11.87 22.40 -20.63
C LEU A 85 12.39 23.77 -20.12
N PRO A 86 11.92 24.93 -20.61
CA PRO A 86 12.35 26.22 -20.07
C PRO A 86 12.09 26.39 -18.57
N ARG A 87 10.94 25.89 -18.08
CA ARG A 87 10.60 25.92 -16.64
C ARG A 87 11.54 25.03 -15.82
N SER A 88 11.86 23.84 -16.31
CA SER A 88 12.77 22.91 -15.64
C SER A 88 14.20 23.46 -15.58
N ILE A 89 14.68 24.10 -16.65
CA ILE A 89 15.97 24.81 -16.65
C ILE A 89 15.96 25.95 -15.62
N ALA A 90 14.91 26.78 -15.59
CA ALA A 90 14.79 27.86 -14.61
C ALA A 90 14.81 27.34 -13.16
N VAL A 91 14.18 26.19 -12.90
CA VAL A 91 14.25 25.53 -11.60
C VAL A 91 15.67 25.09 -11.25
N ILE A 92 16.41 24.49 -12.19
CA ILE A 92 17.82 24.11 -11.96
C ILE A 92 18.66 25.33 -11.56
N GLU A 93 18.48 26.48 -12.24
CA GLU A 93 19.18 27.72 -11.88
C GLU A 93 18.83 28.22 -10.47
N GLN A 94 17.55 28.14 -10.08
CA GLN A 94 17.12 28.49 -8.73
C GLN A 94 17.69 27.53 -7.67
N LEU A 95 17.70 26.22 -7.96
CA LEU A 95 18.28 25.22 -7.08
C LEU A 95 19.78 25.45 -6.90
N ARG A 96 20.50 25.78 -7.98
CA ARG A 96 21.93 26.10 -7.95
C ARG A 96 22.24 27.30 -7.05
N GLN A 97 21.45 28.38 -7.15
CA GLN A 97 21.59 29.54 -6.27
C GLN A 97 21.39 29.13 -4.80
N ARG A 98 20.31 28.40 -4.51
CA ARG A 98 19.98 27.94 -3.15
C ARG A 98 21.04 26.99 -2.58
N LEU A 99 21.62 26.12 -3.40
CA LEU A 99 22.62 25.14 -2.98
C LEU A 99 23.84 25.78 -2.31
N THR A 100 24.21 27.00 -2.73
CA THR A 100 25.34 27.74 -2.15
C THR A 100 25.14 28.13 -0.69
N GLU A 101 23.88 28.26 -0.26
CA GLU A 101 23.47 28.67 1.08
C GLU A 101 23.21 27.50 2.03
N LEU A 102 23.15 26.27 1.50
CA LEU A 102 22.84 25.08 2.29
C LEU A 102 24.09 24.49 2.94
N PRO A 103 23.97 23.95 4.18
CA PRO A 103 25.03 23.17 4.79
C PRO A 103 25.23 21.84 4.05
N GLU A 104 26.39 21.23 4.23
CA GLU A 104 26.63 19.85 3.81
C GLU A 104 25.77 18.87 4.63
N ASP A 105 25.20 17.87 3.97
CA ASP A 105 24.47 16.75 4.58
C ASP A 105 25.40 15.52 4.65
N PRO A 106 25.94 15.18 5.84
CA PRO A 106 26.86 14.05 5.98
C PRO A 106 26.21 12.69 5.70
N HIS A 107 24.87 12.64 5.66
CA HIS A 107 24.08 11.43 5.41
C HIS A 107 23.51 11.38 3.99
N LEU A 108 23.90 12.29 3.10
CA LEU A 108 23.53 12.21 1.69
C LEU A 108 24.11 10.95 1.07
N LEU A 109 23.25 10.11 0.51
CA LEU A 109 23.63 8.95 -0.27
C LEU A 109 22.68 8.80 -1.45
N TYR A 110 23.25 8.72 -2.64
CA TYR A 110 22.56 8.44 -3.88
C TYR A 110 23.35 7.44 -4.71
N ASN A 111 22.67 6.76 -5.62
CA ASN A 111 23.29 5.74 -6.43
C ASN A 111 24.20 6.39 -7.49
N THR A 112 25.50 6.12 -7.40
CA THR A 112 26.51 6.59 -8.34
C THR A 112 26.85 5.55 -9.41
N GLU A 113 26.35 4.32 -9.27
CA GLU A 113 26.55 3.23 -10.23
C GLU A 113 25.34 3.12 -11.16
N SER A 114 25.56 3.20 -12.47
CA SER A 114 24.45 3.15 -13.43
C SER A 114 23.85 1.74 -13.51
N THR A 115 22.71 1.55 -12.84
CA THR A 115 21.92 0.30 -12.88
C THR A 115 20.51 0.60 -13.34
N SER A 116 20.28 0.52 -14.65
CA SER A 116 18.99 0.81 -15.27
C SER A 116 18.02 -0.36 -15.17
N SER A 117 16.75 -0.10 -14.87
CA SER A 117 15.67 -1.11 -14.83
C SER A 117 14.46 -0.68 -15.68
N GLU A 118 13.70 -1.66 -16.16
CA GLU A 118 12.44 -1.39 -16.84
C GLU A 118 11.40 -2.46 -16.50
N THR A 119 10.22 -2.02 -16.11
CA THR A 119 9.06 -2.88 -15.86
C THR A 119 7.83 -2.22 -16.47
N GLN A 120 7.15 -2.94 -17.36
CA GLN A 120 5.91 -2.49 -17.96
C GLN A 120 4.92 -3.65 -17.95
N SER A 121 3.82 -3.47 -17.22
CA SER A 121 2.75 -4.46 -17.16
C SER A 121 1.82 -4.34 -18.36
N ASP A 122 1.38 -5.49 -18.89
CA ASP A 122 0.35 -5.55 -19.92
C ASP A 122 -0.96 -4.89 -19.44
N HIS A 123 -1.62 -4.14 -20.33
CA HIS A 123 -2.93 -3.57 -20.03
C HIS A 123 -4.01 -4.64 -20.20
N ARG A 124 -4.46 -5.21 -19.08
CA ARG A 124 -5.46 -6.30 -19.04
C ARG A 124 -6.79 -5.89 -18.39
N LEU A 125 -6.98 -4.59 -18.15
CA LEU A 125 -8.24 -4.08 -17.63
C LEU A 125 -9.26 -3.93 -18.78
N PRO A 126 -10.54 -4.26 -18.54
CA PRO A 126 -11.61 -3.91 -19.46
C PRO A 126 -11.81 -2.39 -19.50
N ALA A 127 -12.64 -1.93 -20.45
CA ALA A 127 -13.00 -0.52 -20.51
C ALA A 127 -13.76 -0.07 -19.26
N ALA A 128 -13.56 1.18 -18.82
CA ALA A 128 -14.14 1.66 -17.56
C ALA A 128 -15.67 1.59 -17.52
N ASN A 129 -16.35 1.81 -18.66
CA ASN A 129 -17.80 1.69 -18.76
C ASN A 129 -18.28 0.24 -18.51
N GLU A 130 -17.52 -0.77 -18.93
CA GLU A 130 -17.87 -2.18 -18.68
C GLU A 130 -17.78 -2.54 -17.20
N VAL A 131 -16.77 -2.00 -16.49
CA VAL A 131 -16.62 -2.16 -15.04
C VAL A 131 -17.74 -1.43 -14.30
N VAL A 132 -18.03 -0.19 -14.69
CA VAL A 132 -19.12 0.61 -14.12
C VAL A 132 -20.46 -0.09 -14.30
N ASP A 133 -20.75 -0.65 -15.47
CA ASP A 133 -21.99 -1.39 -15.72
C ASP A 133 -22.12 -2.63 -14.80
N GLN A 134 -21.02 -3.35 -14.55
CA GLN A 134 -21.01 -4.48 -13.61
C GLN A 134 -21.29 -4.01 -12.17
N ILE A 135 -20.67 -2.92 -11.73
CA ILE A 135 -20.90 -2.34 -10.40
C ILE A 135 -22.35 -1.88 -10.23
N LEU A 136 -22.91 -1.20 -11.24
CA LEU A 136 -24.30 -0.74 -11.20
C LEU A 136 -25.28 -1.91 -11.13
N ARG A 137 -25.02 -3.01 -11.86
CA ARG A 137 -25.82 -4.24 -11.77
C ARG A 137 -25.74 -4.87 -10.38
N ALA A 138 -24.55 -4.93 -9.78
CA ALA A 138 -24.35 -5.42 -8.42
C ALA A 138 -25.10 -4.59 -7.36
N GLY A 139 -25.35 -3.30 -7.63
CA GLY A 139 -26.11 -2.41 -6.74
C GLY A 139 -27.63 -2.48 -6.87
N ILE A 140 -28.19 -3.22 -7.84
CA ILE A 140 -29.64 -3.26 -8.06
C ILE A 140 -30.35 -3.80 -6.81
N GLY A 141 -31.29 -3.02 -6.27
CA GLY A 141 -32.07 -3.40 -5.08
C GLY A 141 -31.38 -3.14 -3.75
N HIS A 142 -30.15 -2.62 -3.76
CA HIS A 142 -29.35 -2.33 -2.57
C HIS A 142 -28.83 -0.88 -2.58
N ASP A 143 -28.36 -0.39 -1.44
CA ASP A 143 -27.71 0.93 -1.34
C ASP A 143 -26.19 0.76 -1.41
N LEU A 144 -25.63 0.81 -2.62
CA LEU A 144 -24.19 0.77 -2.85
C LEU A 144 -23.61 2.19 -2.84
N VAL A 145 -22.59 2.38 -2.02
CA VAL A 145 -21.76 3.60 -1.98
C VAL A 145 -20.30 3.19 -2.14
N GLY A 146 -19.55 3.84 -3.04
CA GLY A 146 -18.16 3.44 -3.27
C GLY A 146 -17.40 4.33 -4.23
N ILE A 147 -16.13 4.01 -4.42
CA ILE A 147 -15.23 4.67 -5.35
C ILE A 147 -14.44 3.63 -6.14
N LEU A 148 -14.52 3.75 -7.47
CA LEU A 148 -13.68 3.04 -8.42
C LEU A 148 -12.54 3.97 -8.85
N ALA A 149 -11.31 3.49 -8.78
CA ALA A 149 -10.13 4.10 -9.39
C ALA A 149 -9.45 3.08 -10.28
N MET A 150 -9.43 3.31 -11.60
CA MET A 150 -8.81 2.38 -12.54
C MET A 150 -8.03 3.07 -13.65
N GLY A 151 -6.95 2.44 -14.11
CA GLY A 151 -6.10 3.00 -15.15
C GLY A 151 -4.61 2.82 -14.86
N SER A 152 -3.79 3.66 -15.49
CA SER A 152 -2.34 3.55 -15.54
C SER A 152 -1.66 4.44 -14.51
N ILE A 153 -0.64 3.88 -13.87
CA ILE A 153 0.35 4.61 -13.07
C ILE A 153 1.74 4.31 -13.63
N CYS A 154 2.60 5.31 -13.63
CA CYS A 154 3.99 5.13 -14.02
C CYS A 154 4.93 5.97 -13.16
N ALA A 155 6.14 5.47 -13.01
CA ALA A 155 7.24 6.13 -12.35
C ALA A 155 8.47 6.08 -13.26
N GLY A 156 9.29 7.10 -13.20
CA GLY A 156 10.55 7.16 -13.93
C GLY A 156 11.66 7.73 -13.05
N PHE A 157 12.87 7.21 -13.22
CA PHE A 157 14.08 7.78 -12.63
C PHE A 157 15.11 8.02 -13.73
N ALA A 158 15.80 9.15 -13.66
CA ALA A 158 16.95 9.44 -14.50
C ALA A 158 17.98 10.25 -13.71
N ASN A 159 19.26 10.05 -13.97
CA ASN A 159 20.30 10.91 -13.42
C ASN A 159 21.33 11.36 -14.48
N SER A 160 22.12 12.37 -14.13
CA SER A 160 23.22 12.87 -14.98
C SER A 160 24.40 11.90 -15.09
N LEU A 161 24.41 10.82 -14.31
CA LEU A 161 25.38 9.72 -14.36
C LEU A 161 25.01 8.63 -15.38
N GLY A 162 23.87 8.77 -16.07
CA GLY A 162 23.45 7.91 -17.17
C GLY A 162 22.47 6.79 -16.79
N GLN A 163 22.02 6.71 -15.53
CA GLN A 163 21.02 5.72 -15.11
C GLN A 163 19.62 6.12 -15.60
N ARG A 164 18.83 5.12 -16.01
CA ARG A 164 17.44 5.30 -16.45
C ARG A 164 16.59 4.14 -15.93
N ASN A 165 15.57 4.44 -15.11
CA ASN A 165 14.60 3.44 -14.66
C ASN A 165 13.18 3.82 -15.10
N TRP A 166 12.38 2.83 -15.45
CA TRP A 166 10.97 3.02 -15.80
C TRP A 166 10.08 1.93 -15.21
N PHE A 167 8.96 2.33 -14.63
CA PHE A 167 7.92 1.45 -14.16
C PHE A 167 6.56 1.91 -14.71
N ALA A 168 5.74 0.99 -15.21
CA ALA A 168 4.36 1.25 -15.57
C ALA A 168 3.46 0.06 -15.23
N SER A 169 2.33 0.33 -14.56
CA SER A 169 1.33 -0.68 -14.20
C SER A 169 -0.09 -0.15 -14.40
N HIS A 170 -1.01 -1.09 -14.61
CA HIS A 170 -2.44 -0.84 -14.79
C HIS A 170 -3.17 -1.59 -13.70
N SER A 171 -3.99 -0.90 -12.93
CA SER A 171 -4.79 -1.52 -11.87
C SER A 171 -6.18 -0.92 -11.77
N ALA A 172 -7.12 -1.73 -11.29
CA ALA A 172 -8.43 -1.31 -10.82
C ALA A 172 -8.48 -1.49 -9.30
N ASN A 173 -9.05 -0.51 -8.61
CA ASN A 173 -9.35 -0.56 -7.18
C ASN A 173 -10.79 -0.06 -6.97
N PHE A 174 -11.66 -0.92 -6.48
CA PHE A 174 -13.01 -0.59 -6.09
C PHE A 174 -13.18 -0.82 -4.59
N ASP A 175 -13.31 0.27 -3.83
CA ASP A 175 -13.64 0.27 -2.40
C ASP A 175 -15.10 0.71 -2.27
N TRP A 176 -15.95 -0.13 -1.65
CA TRP A 176 -17.38 0.14 -1.54
C TRP A 176 -17.97 -0.38 -0.25
N SER A 177 -19.21 0.01 -0.01
CA SER A 177 -20.04 -0.56 1.03
C SER A 177 -21.46 -0.74 0.52
N PHE A 178 -22.10 -1.82 0.98
CA PHE A 178 -23.56 -1.90 0.98
C PHE A 178 -24.05 -1.32 2.30
N TYR A 179 -24.74 -0.18 2.22
CA TYR A 179 -25.35 0.49 3.36
C TYR A 179 -26.71 -0.12 3.66
N LEU A 180 -27.01 -0.30 4.95
CA LEU A 180 -28.31 -0.75 5.43
C LEU A 180 -29.06 0.39 6.13
N ARG A 181 -28.55 0.83 7.29
CA ARG A 181 -29.11 1.93 8.10
C ARG A 181 -28.12 2.37 9.18
N ALA A 182 -28.18 3.64 9.58
CA ALA A 182 -27.37 4.21 10.66
C ALA A 182 -25.87 3.92 10.48
N ASP A 183 -25.28 3.10 11.34
CA ASP A 183 -23.87 2.69 11.30
C ASP A 183 -23.66 1.28 10.69
N LYS A 184 -24.72 0.65 10.20
CA LYS A 184 -24.70 -0.71 9.63
C LYS A 184 -24.43 -0.67 8.14
N ALA A 185 -23.24 -1.13 7.77
CA ALA A 185 -22.83 -1.37 6.40
C ALA A 185 -21.85 -2.54 6.34
N VAL A 186 -21.83 -3.26 5.22
CA VAL A 186 -20.78 -4.23 4.89
C VAL A 186 -19.77 -3.51 4.01
N LYS A 187 -18.53 -3.38 4.47
CA LYS A 187 -17.44 -2.79 3.67
C LYS A 187 -16.75 -3.88 2.87
N CYS A 188 -16.44 -3.56 1.62
CA CYS A 188 -15.77 -4.46 0.70
C CYS A 188 -14.72 -3.72 -0.11
N ALA A 189 -13.75 -4.48 -0.62
CA ALA A 189 -12.79 -4.00 -1.59
C ALA A 189 -12.52 -5.10 -2.63
N TYR A 190 -12.25 -4.67 -3.85
CA TYR A 190 -11.81 -5.51 -4.96
C TYR A 190 -10.75 -4.77 -5.73
N ALA A 191 -9.57 -5.37 -5.86
CA ALA A 191 -8.45 -4.73 -6.51
C ALA A 191 -7.58 -5.74 -7.27
N GLY A 192 -6.95 -5.26 -8.34
CA GLY A 192 -6.06 -6.10 -9.14
C GLY A 192 -5.56 -5.42 -10.41
N VAL A 193 -4.60 -6.09 -11.06
CA VAL A 193 -4.08 -5.75 -12.40
C VAL A 193 -4.91 -6.36 -13.53
N GLU A 194 -5.93 -7.15 -13.16
CA GLU A 194 -6.95 -7.74 -14.02
C GLU A 194 -8.31 -7.55 -13.33
N TRP A 195 -9.39 -7.41 -14.11
CA TRP A 195 -10.75 -7.42 -13.59
C TRP A 195 -11.41 -8.77 -13.88
N LYS A 196 -11.59 -9.58 -12.84
CA LYS A 196 -12.21 -10.91 -12.90
C LYS A 196 -13.65 -10.82 -12.40
N ALA A 197 -14.60 -10.79 -13.34
CA ALA A 197 -16.01 -10.56 -13.07
C ALA A 197 -16.62 -11.62 -12.12
N ASP A 198 -16.19 -12.87 -12.23
CA ASP A 198 -16.57 -13.98 -11.35
C ASP A 198 -16.13 -13.76 -9.90
N GLN A 199 -14.89 -13.30 -9.69
CA GLN A 199 -14.37 -12.98 -8.35
C GLN A 199 -15.03 -11.74 -7.75
N PHE A 200 -15.27 -10.72 -8.57
CA PHE A 200 -16.04 -9.54 -8.17
C PHE A 200 -17.46 -9.93 -7.74
N GLN A 201 -18.15 -10.74 -8.55
CA GLN A 201 -19.50 -11.20 -8.24
C GLN A 201 -19.54 -12.06 -6.96
N ALA A 202 -18.58 -12.96 -6.75
CA ALA A 202 -18.50 -13.74 -5.51
C ALA A 202 -18.35 -12.87 -4.26
N LYS A 203 -17.59 -11.75 -4.35
CA LYS A 203 -17.50 -10.77 -3.25
C LYS A 203 -18.82 -10.02 -3.03
N VAL A 204 -19.53 -9.67 -4.10
CA VAL A 204 -20.87 -9.06 -4.02
C VAL A 204 -21.83 -10.00 -3.31
N ASP A 205 -21.90 -11.26 -3.74
CA ASP A 205 -22.81 -12.26 -3.18
C ASP A 205 -22.55 -12.47 -1.68
N GLY A 206 -21.28 -12.66 -1.29
CA GLY A 206 -20.91 -12.78 0.13
C GLY A 206 -21.22 -11.52 0.95
N ALA A 207 -21.07 -10.33 0.36
CA ALA A 207 -21.42 -9.08 1.04
C ALA A 207 -22.94 -8.93 1.23
N LEU A 208 -23.76 -9.38 0.28
CA LEU A 208 -25.22 -9.35 0.39
C LEU A 208 -25.73 -10.38 1.40
N GLU A 209 -25.11 -11.56 1.48
CA GLU A 209 -25.39 -12.53 2.55
C GLU A 209 -25.12 -11.91 3.93
N GLN A 210 -23.96 -11.27 4.11
CA GLN A 210 -23.62 -10.56 5.33
C GLN A 210 -24.57 -9.40 5.63
N LEU A 211 -24.99 -8.64 4.60
CA LEU A 211 -25.94 -7.55 4.73
C LEU A 211 -27.29 -8.05 5.26
N SER A 212 -27.76 -9.20 4.78
CA SER A 212 -28.99 -9.83 5.28
C SER A 212 -28.91 -10.20 6.77
N VAL A 213 -27.72 -10.57 7.24
CA VAL A 213 -27.52 -10.84 8.68
C VAL A 213 -27.45 -9.55 9.49
N LEU A 214 -26.90 -8.46 8.93
CA LEU A 214 -26.88 -7.15 9.58
C LEU A 214 -28.29 -6.59 9.89
N GLU A 215 -29.34 -7.11 9.24
CA GLU A 215 -30.74 -6.76 9.54
C GLU A 215 -31.23 -7.30 10.89
N ARG A 216 -30.60 -8.38 11.38
CA ARG A 216 -30.96 -9.02 12.65
C ARG A 216 -30.57 -8.16 13.85
N GLU A 217 -31.17 -8.44 14.99
CA GLU A 217 -30.83 -7.75 16.25
C GLU A 217 -29.36 -8.00 16.63
N PRO A 218 -28.56 -6.94 16.87
CA PRO A 218 -27.17 -7.08 17.29
C PRO A 218 -27.04 -7.76 18.65
N ARG A 219 -26.15 -8.74 18.71
CA ARG A 219 -25.72 -9.36 19.96
C ARG A 219 -24.68 -8.48 20.64
N THR A 220 -24.84 -8.30 21.95
CA THR A 220 -23.76 -7.80 22.81
C THR A 220 -23.10 -9.01 23.45
N ILE A 221 -21.78 -9.13 23.29
CA ILE A 221 -20.97 -10.16 23.96
C ILE A 221 -20.20 -9.50 25.12
N PRO A 222 -19.97 -10.20 26.23
CA PRO A 222 -19.19 -9.63 27.33
C PRO A 222 -17.72 -9.43 26.91
N PRO A 223 -17.00 -8.46 27.49
CA PRO A 223 -15.55 -8.39 27.36
C PRO A 223 -14.90 -9.73 27.76
N GLY A 224 -13.81 -10.10 27.09
CA GLY A 224 -13.17 -11.39 27.29
C GLY A 224 -12.38 -11.83 26.08
N ASN A 225 -11.96 -13.09 26.11
CA ASN A 225 -11.17 -13.68 25.05
C ASN A 225 -12.04 -14.59 24.20
N TYR A 226 -11.87 -14.50 22.89
CA TYR A 226 -12.69 -15.21 21.93
C TYR A 226 -11.84 -15.80 20.82
N ARG A 227 -12.32 -16.91 20.28
CA ARG A 227 -11.88 -17.38 18.99
C ARG A 227 -12.37 -16.42 17.91
N VAL A 228 -11.45 -15.96 17.07
CA VAL A 228 -11.68 -14.92 16.07
C VAL A 228 -11.19 -15.38 14.72
N PHE A 229 -11.97 -15.10 13.68
CA PHE A 229 -11.45 -15.01 12.32
C PHE A 229 -11.29 -13.55 11.91
N LEU A 230 -10.06 -13.14 11.58
CA LEU A 230 -9.77 -11.88 10.89
C LEU A 230 -9.78 -12.14 9.39
N ALA A 231 -10.72 -11.52 8.68
CA ALA A 231 -10.70 -11.54 7.21
C ALA A 231 -9.43 -10.87 6.65
N PRO A 232 -9.04 -11.13 5.39
CA PRO A 232 -7.84 -10.57 4.78
C PRO A 232 -7.67 -9.06 4.97
N GLY A 233 -8.74 -8.28 4.80
CA GLY A 233 -8.73 -6.83 5.02
C GLY A 233 -8.41 -6.44 6.47
N ALA A 234 -9.08 -7.06 7.45
CA ALA A 234 -8.81 -6.82 8.87
C ALA A 234 -7.37 -7.20 9.27
N LEU A 235 -6.87 -8.32 8.76
CA LEU A 235 -5.49 -8.74 9.03
C LEU A 235 -4.47 -7.79 8.38
N ALA A 236 -4.73 -7.35 7.14
CA ALA A 236 -3.88 -6.38 6.46
C ALA A 236 -3.82 -5.05 7.19
N ASP A 237 -4.94 -4.54 7.71
CA ASP A 237 -4.96 -3.32 8.53
C ASP A 237 -4.14 -3.50 9.83
N LEU A 238 -4.34 -4.63 10.51
CA LEU A 238 -3.65 -4.92 11.78
C LEU A 238 -2.14 -5.09 11.61
N VAL A 239 -1.70 -5.90 10.65
CA VAL A 239 -0.27 -6.11 10.35
C VAL A 239 0.34 -4.89 9.67
N GLY A 240 -0.45 -4.15 8.89
CA GLY A 240 -0.06 -2.89 8.25
C GLY A 240 0.41 -1.83 9.24
N MET A 241 0.01 -1.90 10.51
CA MET A 241 0.55 -1.05 11.59
C MET A 241 2.08 -1.14 11.70
N LEU A 242 2.70 -2.25 11.29
CA LEU A 242 4.16 -2.38 11.27
C LEU A 242 4.84 -1.35 10.34
N ASN A 243 4.15 -0.88 9.29
CA ASN A 243 4.64 0.19 8.42
C ASN A 243 4.77 1.54 9.12
N TRP A 244 4.19 1.73 10.32
CA TRP A 244 4.37 2.95 11.11
C TRP A 244 5.66 2.91 11.92
N GLY A 245 6.78 2.72 11.24
CA GLY A 245 8.13 2.77 11.81
C GLY A 245 8.51 1.53 12.62
N SER A 246 8.07 0.33 12.23
CA SER A 246 8.51 -0.92 12.86
C SER A 246 9.47 -1.75 12.02
N LEU A 247 9.48 -1.57 10.69
CA LEU A 247 10.20 -2.41 9.73
C LEU A 247 11.55 -1.85 9.25
N GLY A 248 11.90 -0.65 9.69
CA GLY A 248 13.10 0.06 9.25
C GLY A 248 14.28 -0.03 10.21
N LEU A 249 15.48 -0.02 9.66
CA LEU A 249 16.75 0.00 10.41
C LEU A 249 16.83 1.21 11.35
N LYS A 250 16.41 2.41 10.90
CA LYS A 250 16.40 3.63 11.72
C LYS A 250 15.61 3.42 13.01
N SER A 251 14.42 2.84 12.90
CA SER A 251 13.58 2.56 14.08
C SER A 251 14.20 1.52 15.01
N TYR A 252 14.98 0.58 14.48
CA TYR A 252 15.73 -0.36 15.30
C TYR A 252 16.92 0.29 16.01
N GLU A 253 17.73 1.08 15.31
CA GLU A 253 18.90 1.76 15.88
C GLU A 253 18.47 2.75 16.98
N THR A 254 17.37 3.48 16.75
CA THR A 254 16.79 4.43 17.72
C THR A 254 15.90 3.78 18.78
N LYS A 255 15.72 2.44 18.77
CA LYS A 255 14.90 1.67 19.71
C LYS A 255 13.41 2.07 19.74
N GLN A 256 12.89 2.55 18.62
CA GLN A 256 11.48 2.97 18.44
C GLN A 256 10.60 1.93 17.71
N THR A 257 11.21 0.88 17.15
CA THR A 257 10.50 -0.21 16.49
C THR A 257 9.55 -0.93 17.45
N SER A 258 8.37 -1.34 16.95
CA SER A 258 7.47 -2.20 17.71
C SER A 258 7.92 -3.67 17.78
N LEU A 259 8.93 -4.06 16.98
CA LEU A 259 9.51 -5.39 16.97
C LEU A 259 10.60 -5.58 18.05
N LEU A 260 10.80 -4.60 18.94
CA LEU A 260 11.90 -4.62 19.91
C LEU A 260 11.91 -5.88 20.78
N ARG A 261 10.72 -6.36 21.22
CA ARG A 261 10.60 -7.59 22.01
C ARG A 261 10.99 -8.84 21.22
N MET A 262 10.69 -8.90 19.92
CA MET A 262 11.14 -9.99 19.04
C MET A 262 12.68 -10.08 19.04
N ILE A 263 13.33 -8.94 18.91
CA ILE A 263 14.79 -8.86 18.71
C ILE A 263 15.55 -9.05 20.03
N THR A 264 15.07 -8.43 21.11
CA THR A 264 15.80 -8.37 22.39
C THR A 264 15.44 -9.50 23.34
N ASN A 265 14.16 -9.89 23.39
CA ASN A 265 13.63 -10.86 24.34
C ASN A 265 13.27 -12.20 23.67
N LYS A 266 13.66 -12.38 22.39
CA LYS A 266 13.38 -13.57 21.58
C LYS A 266 11.90 -13.97 21.58
N ALA A 267 10.99 -12.99 21.65
CA ALA A 267 9.61 -13.26 21.28
C ALA A 267 9.55 -13.68 19.80
N ALA A 268 8.60 -14.52 19.45
CA ALA A 268 8.40 -14.96 18.08
C ALA A 268 6.90 -14.95 17.77
N LEU A 269 6.60 -14.82 16.49
CA LEU A 269 5.31 -15.18 15.95
C LEU A 269 5.32 -16.69 15.64
N ASP A 270 4.20 -17.22 15.20
CA ASP A 270 4.10 -18.62 14.80
C ASP A 270 4.99 -18.90 13.58
N ALA A 271 5.49 -20.13 13.46
CA ALA A 271 6.40 -20.52 12.38
C ALA A 271 5.77 -20.42 10.97
N SER A 272 4.43 -20.38 10.87
CA SER A 272 3.72 -20.12 9.60
C SER A 272 3.75 -18.65 9.18
N VAL A 273 4.15 -17.72 10.06
CA VAL A 273 4.17 -16.28 9.77
C VAL A 273 5.45 -15.89 9.04
N THR A 274 5.32 -15.62 7.75
CA THR A 274 6.38 -15.04 6.92
C THR A 274 5.88 -13.77 6.26
N LEU A 275 6.49 -12.63 6.61
CA LEU A 275 6.13 -11.29 6.17
C LEU A 275 7.25 -10.72 5.30
N ARG A 276 6.91 -10.17 4.14
CA ARG A 276 7.87 -9.60 3.20
C ARG A 276 7.34 -8.32 2.57
N ASP A 277 8.25 -7.49 2.10
CA ASP A 277 7.94 -6.50 1.08
C ASP A 277 8.18 -7.12 -0.30
N ASN A 278 7.11 -7.53 -1.00
CA ASN A 278 7.14 -8.25 -2.27
C ASN A 278 6.91 -7.29 -3.45
N THR A 279 7.97 -6.61 -3.86
CA THR A 279 7.88 -5.61 -4.94
C THR A 279 7.62 -6.26 -6.31
N ALA A 280 8.08 -7.50 -6.54
CA ALA A 280 7.92 -8.18 -7.83
C ALA A 280 6.45 -8.42 -8.23
N ASP A 281 5.59 -8.77 -7.27
CA ASP A 281 4.15 -8.97 -7.51
C ASP A 281 3.29 -7.74 -7.15
N GLY A 282 3.93 -6.62 -6.82
CA GLY A 282 3.30 -5.38 -6.42
C GLY A 282 2.82 -4.50 -7.58
N VAL A 283 2.30 -3.32 -7.24
CA VAL A 283 1.94 -2.27 -8.23
C VAL A 283 2.77 -1.00 -8.10
N THR A 284 3.93 -1.09 -7.43
CA THR A 284 4.86 0.02 -7.23
C THR A 284 6.19 -0.22 -7.96
N ALA A 285 6.93 0.86 -8.20
CA ALA A 285 8.25 0.77 -8.83
C ALA A 285 9.29 0.11 -7.90
N ASN A 286 10.21 -0.66 -8.49
CA ASN A 286 11.33 -1.26 -7.77
C ASN A 286 12.55 -0.34 -7.65
N PHE A 287 12.36 0.97 -7.72
CA PHE A 287 13.41 1.96 -7.54
C PHE A 287 12.88 3.17 -6.79
N GLN A 288 13.78 3.88 -6.12
CA GLN A 288 13.45 5.05 -5.31
C GLN A 288 14.17 6.33 -5.77
N SER A 289 13.94 7.43 -5.06
CA SER A 289 14.30 8.79 -5.50
C SER A 289 15.79 9.08 -5.62
N GLN A 290 16.61 8.31 -4.93
CA GLN A 290 18.06 8.36 -4.92
C GLN A 290 18.68 7.36 -5.91
N GLY A 291 17.87 6.60 -6.65
CA GLY A 291 18.31 5.75 -7.77
C GLY A 291 18.69 4.31 -7.42
N PHE A 292 18.57 3.91 -6.15
CA PHE A 292 18.78 2.51 -5.77
C PHE A 292 17.60 1.64 -6.21
N LEU A 293 17.91 0.43 -6.67
CA LEU A 293 16.90 -0.59 -6.93
C LEU A 293 16.56 -1.32 -5.63
N LYS A 294 15.29 -1.66 -5.49
CA LYS A 294 14.77 -2.54 -4.45
C LYS A 294 14.75 -3.97 -4.99
N PRO A 295 15.22 -4.97 -4.22
CA PRO A 295 15.08 -6.37 -4.58
C PRO A 295 13.61 -6.76 -4.79
N ASP A 296 13.39 -7.85 -5.54
CA ASP A 296 12.06 -8.42 -5.76
C ASP A 296 11.30 -8.70 -4.46
N HIS A 297 12.05 -9.09 -3.42
CA HIS A 297 11.55 -9.25 -2.06
C HIS A 297 12.57 -8.82 -1.02
N VAL A 298 12.10 -8.19 0.06
CA VAL A 298 12.83 -8.08 1.32
C VAL A 298 12.05 -8.88 2.36
N GLU A 299 12.66 -9.94 2.88
CA GLU A 299 12.03 -10.78 3.92
C GLU A 299 12.20 -10.10 5.28
N LEU A 300 11.08 -9.68 5.88
CA LEU A 300 11.06 -8.86 7.10
C LEU A 300 10.91 -9.75 8.34
N ILE A 301 10.05 -10.76 8.23
CA ILE A 301 9.85 -11.81 9.23
C ILE A 301 9.88 -13.14 8.49
N SER A 302 10.74 -14.05 8.90
CA SER A 302 10.86 -15.41 8.36
C SER A 302 10.53 -16.42 9.46
N ALA A 303 9.56 -17.30 9.18
CA ALA A 303 9.11 -18.34 10.09
C ALA A 303 8.92 -17.85 11.55
N GLY A 304 8.22 -16.72 11.70
CA GLY A 304 7.89 -16.10 12.97
C GLY A 304 9.00 -15.30 13.64
N THR A 305 10.19 -15.23 13.05
CA THR A 305 11.35 -14.52 13.59
C THR A 305 11.79 -13.38 12.70
N HIS A 306 12.41 -12.34 13.27
CA HIS A 306 12.95 -11.22 12.49
C HIS A 306 13.97 -11.73 11.46
N ALA A 307 13.86 -11.28 10.22
CA ALA A 307 14.77 -11.63 9.14
C ALA A 307 15.67 -10.45 8.76
N ASP A 308 15.13 -9.42 8.10
CA ASP A 308 15.87 -8.26 7.63
C ASP A 308 15.13 -6.93 7.85
N TRP A 309 15.86 -5.83 7.74
CA TRP A 309 15.36 -4.46 7.86
C TRP A 309 15.17 -3.81 6.50
N LEU A 310 14.21 -2.89 6.40
CA LEU A 310 14.19 -1.90 5.33
C LEU A 310 15.26 -0.84 5.63
N VAL A 311 16.14 -0.60 4.66
CA VAL A 311 17.31 0.28 4.83
C VAL A 311 17.32 1.36 3.76
N SER A 312 17.01 2.58 4.17
CA SER A 312 17.08 3.76 3.31
C SER A 312 18.54 4.13 3.01
N PRO A 313 18.83 4.87 1.93
CA PRO A 313 20.18 5.38 1.67
C PRO A 313 20.74 6.22 2.81
N ARG A 314 19.87 7.01 3.46
CA ARG A 314 20.27 7.85 4.59
C ARG A 314 20.73 7.00 5.77
N SER A 315 19.93 6.02 6.18
CA SER A 315 20.29 5.11 7.28
C SER A 315 21.51 4.24 6.94
N ALA A 316 21.62 3.79 5.68
CA ALA A 316 22.80 3.09 5.20
C ALA A 316 24.08 3.91 5.40
N ARG A 317 24.03 5.19 5.04
CA ARG A 317 25.14 6.13 5.24
C ARG A 317 25.41 6.42 6.72
N GLU A 318 24.37 6.61 7.53
CA GLU A 318 24.49 6.90 8.96
C GLU A 318 25.08 5.74 9.75
N TYR A 319 24.65 4.51 9.49
CA TYR A 319 25.02 3.32 10.27
C TYR A 319 26.06 2.42 9.59
N GLY A 320 26.56 2.81 8.42
CA GLY A 320 27.64 2.09 7.73
C GLY A 320 27.22 0.72 7.19
N VAL A 321 25.98 0.60 6.71
CA VAL A 321 25.43 -0.63 6.11
C VAL A 321 25.02 -0.40 4.65
N THR A 322 24.61 -1.46 3.95
CA THR A 322 24.14 -1.38 2.57
C THR A 322 22.65 -1.01 2.52
N ALA A 323 22.28 -0.03 1.69
CA ALA A 323 20.88 0.28 1.39
C ALA A 323 20.26 -0.83 0.53
N ASN A 324 19.00 -1.19 0.79
CA ASN A 324 18.28 -2.22 0.04
C ASN A 324 17.11 -1.64 -0.80
N GLY A 325 17.21 -0.36 -1.16
CA GLY A 325 16.20 0.32 -1.98
C GLY A 325 14.93 0.69 -1.23
N ALA A 326 14.94 0.68 0.11
CA ALA A 326 13.84 1.24 0.89
C ALA A 326 13.75 2.78 0.74
N ASP A 327 12.55 3.31 0.95
CA ASP A 327 12.30 4.75 0.97
C ASP A 327 12.78 5.40 2.28
N ASP A 328 12.68 6.73 2.37
CA ASP A 328 13.13 7.50 3.54
C ASP A 328 12.33 7.18 4.82
N TRP A 329 11.14 6.58 4.68
CA TRP A 329 10.31 6.12 5.81
C TRP A 329 10.65 4.70 6.26
N GLU A 330 11.44 3.98 5.47
CA GLU A 330 11.77 2.56 5.65
C GLU A 330 10.50 1.73 5.86
N SER A 331 9.52 2.00 5.00
CA SER A 331 8.20 1.35 5.01
C SER A 331 8.04 0.39 3.85
N ALA A 332 7.28 -0.68 4.06
CA ALA A 332 7.02 -1.66 3.02
C ALA A 332 5.99 -1.11 2.03
N SER A 333 6.31 -1.16 0.74
CA SER A 333 5.41 -0.66 -0.31
C SER A 333 4.45 -1.74 -0.82
N CYS A 334 4.85 -3.01 -0.73
CA CYS A 334 4.11 -4.17 -1.21
C CYS A 334 4.08 -5.27 -0.12
N LEU A 335 3.37 -5.00 0.97
CA LEU A 335 3.40 -5.87 2.15
C LEU A 335 2.67 -7.19 1.89
N GLU A 336 3.35 -8.31 2.04
CA GLU A 336 2.76 -9.63 1.81
C GLU A 336 2.98 -10.55 3.01
N LEU A 337 1.89 -11.16 3.46
CA LEU A 337 1.91 -12.28 4.40
C LEU A 337 1.74 -13.59 3.62
N ALA A 338 2.58 -14.57 3.93
CA ALA A 338 2.52 -15.90 3.32
C ALA A 338 1.14 -16.57 3.53
N ALA A 339 0.74 -17.39 2.55
CA ALA A 339 -0.48 -18.18 2.66
C ALA A 339 -0.32 -19.28 3.71
N GLY A 340 -1.43 -19.65 4.36
CA GLY A 340 -1.51 -20.84 5.19
C GLY A 340 -2.13 -22.01 4.44
N THR A 341 -2.83 -22.84 5.19
CA THR A 341 -3.35 -24.13 4.71
C THR A 341 -4.86 -24.27 4.86
N ILE A 342 -5.55 -23.31 5.49
CA ILE A 342 -7.01 -23.38 5.70
C ILE A 342 -7.70 -22.90 4.41
N PRO A 343 -8.50 -23.72 3.72
CA PRO A 343 -9.27 -23.22 2.58
C PRO A 343 -10.29 -22.18 3.06
N GLN A 344 -10.40 -21.05 2.35
CA GLN A 344 -11.33 -19.96 2.69
C GLN A 344 -12.77 -20.46 2.86
N ALA A 345 -13.19 -21.41 2.02
CA ALA A 345 -14.53 -22.01 2.08
C ALA A 345 -14.81 -22.80 3.38
N GLN A 346 -13.78 -23.21 4.12
CA GLN A 346 -13.91 -23.96 5.38
C GLN A 346 -13.84 -23.06 6.61
N ILE A 347 -13.70 -21.74 6.44
CA ILE A 347 -13.35 -20.89 7.58
C ILE A 347 -14.41 -20.83 8.67
N LEU A 348 -15.69 -20.83 8.30
CA LEU A 348 -16.78 -20.81 9.28
C LEU A 348 -16.82 -22.13 10.06
N GLU A 349 -16.72 -23.27 9.37
CA GLU A 349 -16.62 -24.58 10.01
C GLU A 349 -15.43 -24.65 10.96
N GLN A 350 -14.26 -24.19 10.50
CA GLN A 350 -13.05 -24.17 11.31
C GLN A 350 -13.18 -23.23 12.51
N LEU A 351 -13.81 -22.06 12.36
CA LEU A 351 -14.08 -21.13 13.46
C LEU A 351 -15.00 -21.76 14.52
N GLY A 352 -16.00 -22.55 14.11
CA GLY A 352 -16.96 -23.14 15.03
C GLY A 352 -17.81 -22.07 15.70
N THR A 353 -17.63 -21.87 17.01
CA THR A 353 -18.26 -20.76 17.74
C THR A 353 -17.25 -19.68 18.05
N GLY A 354 -17.51 -18.44 17.62
CA GLY A 354 -16.58 -17.32 17.77
C GLY A 354 -17.01 -16.05 17.05
N VAL A 355 -16.05 -15.18 16.77
CA VAL A 355 -16.28 -13.87 16.15
C VAL A 355 -15.64 -13.80 14.77
N PHE A 356 -16.41 -13.41 13.77
CA PHE A 356 -15.93 -13.14 12.41
C PHE A 356 -15.79 -11.62 12.21
N ILE A 357 -14.59 -11.16 11.87
CA ILE A 357 -14.26 -9.73 11.75
C ILE A 357 -13.84 -9.42 10.31
N ASN A 358 -14.66 -8.67 9.57
CA ASN A 358 -14.29 -8.22 8.22
C ASN A 358 -13.27 -7.09 8.24
N ASN A 359 -13.48 -6.10 9.11
CA ASN A 359 -12.66 -4.90 9.18
C ASN A 359 -12.40 -4.48 10.63
N VAL A 360 -11.22 -3.91 10.83
CA VAL A 360 -10.84 -3.21 12.06
C VAL A 360 -10.63 -1.73 11.73
N TRP A 361 -10.74 -0.87 12.73
CA TRP A 361 -10.66 0.57 12.53
C TRP A 361 -10.05 1.27 13.74
N TYR A 362 -9.63 2.52 13.54
CA TYR A 362 -8.95 3.35 14.55
C TYR A 362 -7.80 2.63 15.24
N LEU A 363 -6.95 1.98 14.44
CA LEU A 363 -5.77 1.31 14.94
C LEU A 363 -4.74 2.32 15.44
N ASN A 364 -4.13 2.01 16.59
CA ASN A 364 -2.97 2.72 17.10
C ASN A 364 -2.14 1.79 17.99
N PHE A 365 -0.88 2.11 18.20
CA PHE A 365 -0.09 1.40 19.21
C PHE A 365 -0.44 1.91 20.60
N SER A 366 -0.92 1.02 21.47
CA SER A 366 -1.11 1.29 22.90
C SER A 366 0.20 1.06 23.68
N ASP A 367 0.99 0.08 23.26
CA ASP A 367 2.35 -0.19 23.73
C ASP A 367 3.22 -0.63 22.54
N ARG A 368 4.07 0.29 22.06
CA ARG A 368 4.93 0.06 20.90
C ARG A 368 5.95 -1.07 21.15
N PRO A 369 6.80 -1.04 22.20
CA PRO A 369 7.75 -2.13 22.47
C PRO A 369 7.13 -3.53 22.57
N ALA A 370 5.88 -3.63 23.04
CA ALA A 370 5.14 -4.89 23.12
C ALA A 370 4.39 -5.26 21.83
N CYS A 371 4.52 -4.47 20.75
CA CYS A 371 3.73 -4.58 19.52
C CYS A 371 2.22 -4.71 19.82
N ARG A 372 1.75 -3.93 20.78
CA ARG A 372 0.36 -3.94 21.25
C ARG A 372 -0.42 -2.86 20.54
N ILE A 373 -1.49 -3.29 19.88
CA ILE A 373 -2.32 -2.48 19.00
C ILE A 373 -3.71 -2.43 19.61
N THR A 374 -4.21 -1.22 19.81
CA THR A 374 -5.60 -0.98 20.16
C THR A 374 -6.39 -0.58 18.93
N GLY A 375 -7.67 -0.95 18.90
CA GLY A 375 -8.57 -0.66 17.80
C GLY A 375 -10.01 -0.99 18.14
N MET A 376 -10.86 -1.00 17.12
CA MET A 376 -12.23 -1.46 17.23
C MET A 376 -12.67 -2.24 16.00
N THR A 377 -13.65 -3.12 16.19
CA THR A 377 -14.33 -3.78 15.07
C THR A 377 -15.23 -2.78 14.34
N ARG A 378 -15.34 -2.88 13.02
CA ARG A 378 -16.23 -2.02 12.23
C ARG A 378 -16.68 -2.73 10.96
N PHE A 379 -17.73 -2.19 10.33
CA PHE A 379 -18.20 -2.61 9.00
C PHE A 379 -18.39 -4.13 8.87
N ALA A 380 -19.37 -4.66 9.61
CA ALA A 380 -19.75 -6.07 9.65
C ALA A 380 -18.80 -6.96 10.48
N CYS A 381 -19.16 -7.09 11.77
CA CYS A 381 -18.62 -8.05 12.73
C CYS A 381 -19.74 -8.99 13.14
N PHE A 382 -19.50 -10.30 13.10
CA PHE A 382 -20.54 -11.32 13.27
C PHE A 382 -20.21 -12.33 14.35
N TRP A 383 -21.26 -12.75 15.06
CA TRP A 383 -21.22 -13.90 15.94
C TRP A 383 -21.50 -15.15 15.12
N VAL A 384 -20.62 -16.14 15.26
CA VAL A 384 -20.72 -17.44 14.59
C VAL A 384 -21.01 -18.50 15.65
N GLU A 385 -22.01 -19.35 15.39
CA GLU A 385 -22.34 -20.52 16.21
C GLU A 385 -22.31 -21.76 15.33
N ASP A 386 -21.57 -22.77 15.75
CA ASP A 386 -21.43 -24.06 15.04
C ASP A 386 -21.15 -23.90 13.53
N GLY A 387 -20.30 -22.91 13.20
CA GLY A 387 -19.92 -22.60 11.83
C GLY A 387 -20.97 -21.87 11.00
N GLN A 388 -21.96 -21.25 11.63
CA GLN A 388 -22.96 -20.41 10.96
C GLN A 388 -22.97 -19.00 11.53
N ILE A 389 -23.00 -18.00 10.65
CA ILE A 389 -23.16 -16.60 11.05
C ILE A 389 -24.62 -16.40 11.52
N VAL A 390 -24.81 -16.16 12.82
CA VAL A 390 -26.16 -16.10 13.43
C VAL A 390 -26.63 -14.68 13.73
N ALA A 391 -25.74 -13.77 14.08
CA ALA A 391 -26.10 -12.40 14.47
C ALA A 391 -24.96 -11.41 14.21
N PRO A 392 -25.27 -10.13 13.93
CA PRO A 392 -24.28 -9.07 14.01
C PRO A 392 -23.87 -8.85 15.47
N ILE A 393 -22.64 -8.40 15.69
CA ILE A 393 -22.18 -7.98 17.03
C ILE A 393 -22.12 -6.46 17.08
N ASN A 394 -22.40 -5.89 18.25
CA ASN A 394 -22.07 -4.49 18.51
C ASN A 394 -20.55 -4.25 18.38
N VAL A 395 -20.19 -3.00 18.08
CA VAL A 395 -18.78 -2.59 17.95
C VAL A 395 -18.04 -2.91 19.25
N MET A 396 -16.97 -3.69 19.14
CA MET A 396 -16.12 -4.09 20.26
C MET A 396 -14.79 -3.34 20.14
N ARG A 397 -14.20 -2.96 21.27
CA ARG A 397 -12.80 -2.48 21.32
C ARG A 397 -11.88 -3.61 21.72
N PHE A 398 -10.70 -3.61 21.14
CA PHE A 398 -9.64 -4.54 21.50
C PHE A 398 -8.36 -3.79 21.80
N ASP A 399 -7.50 -4.47 22.53
CA ASP A 399 -6.12 -4.09 22.77
C ASP A 399 -5.32 -5.40 22.80
N GLU A 400 -4.64 -5.70 21.71
CA GLU A 400 -4.04 -7.02 21.48
C GLU A 400 -2.62 -6.89 20.94
N THR A 401 -1.75 -7.82 21.31
CA THR A 401 -0.38 -7.86 20.79
C THR A 401 -0.26 -8.85 19.63
N LEU A 402 0.48 -8.46 18.59
CA LEU A 402 0.78 -9.36 17.47
C LEU A 402 1.50 -10.64 17.95
N TYR A 403 2.28 -10.57 19.04
CA TYR A 403 2.97 -11.74 19.60
C TYR A 403 2.02 -12.80 20.17
N ARG A 404 0.81 -12.41 20.59
CA ARG A 404 -0.22 -13.36 21.02
C ARG A 404 -1.05 -13.77 19.82
N ALA A 405 -1.65 -12.79 19.14
CA ALA A 405 -2.58 -13.01 18.04
C ALA A 405 -1.99 -13.80 16.86
N LEU A 406 -0.75 -13.50 16.47
CA LEU A 406 -0.03 -14.18 15.39
C LEU A 406 1.10 -15.08 15.91
N GLY A 407 1.19 -15.30 17.22
CA GLY A 407 2.15 -16.19 17.85
C GLY A 407 1.45 -17.39 18.48
N GLU A 408 1.50 -17.49 19.80
CA GLU A 408 0.99 -18.64 20.57
C GLU A 408 -0.49 -18.97 20.33
N ASN A 409 -1.30 -17.99 19.91
CA ASN A 409 -2.73 -18.17 19.68
C ASN A 409 -3.11 -18.30 18.20
N LEU A 410 -2.16 -18.25 17.26
CA LEU A 410 -2.49 -18.44 15.85
C LEU A 410 -2.85 -19.91 15.60
N ILE A 411 -4.09 -20.16 15.15
CA ILE A 411 -4.53 -21.51 14.77
C ILE A 411 -4.12 -21.80 13.32
N GLY A 412 -4.23 -20.80 12.44
CA GLY A 412 -3.77 -20.92 11.07
C GLY A 412 -4.19 -19.75 10.17
N LEU A 413 -3.58 -19.71 9.00
CA LEU A 413 -3.86 -18.73 7.96
C LEU A 413 -4.62 -19.40 6.80
N THR A 414 -5.38 -18.60 6.06
CA THR A 414 -6.07 -19.09 4.86
C THR A 414 -5.08 -19.36 3.72
N GLN A 415 -5.41 -20.32 2.85
CA GLN A 415 -4.64 -20.64 1.66
C GLN A 415 -4.75 -19.51 0.62
N GLU A 416 -5.97 -19.02 0.41
CA GLU A 416 -6.27 -17.91 -0.47
C GLU A 416 -5.78 -16.60 0.15
N ARG A 417 -5.29 -15.70 -0.71
CA ARG A 417 -4.84 -14.36 -0.33
C ARG A 417 -5.51 -13.33 -1.21
N GLU A 418 -5.89 -12.22 -0.62
CA GLU A 418 -6.49 -11.11 -1.34
C GLU A 418 -5.46 -10.05 -1.66
N MET A 419 -5.52 -9.51 -2.89
CA MET A 419 -4.80 -8.30 -3.26
C MET A 419 -5.60 -7.10 -2.76
N ILE A 420 -4.94 -6.25 -1.98
CA ILE A 420 -5.49 -5.04 -1.38
C ILE A 420 -4.65 -3.88 -1.90
N LEU A 421 -5.31 -2.89 -2.50
CA LEU A 421 -4.65 -1.66 -2.93
C LEU A 421 -5.08 -0.52 -2.03
N ASP A 422 -4.13 0.36 -1.71
CA ASP A 422 -4.44 1.59 -0.99
C ASP A 422 -5.44 2.42 -1.81
N ALA A 423 -6.57 2.76 -1.19
CA ALA A 423 -7.63 3.57 -1.80
C ALA A 423 -7.33 5.08 -1.76
N GLY A 424 -6.20 5.48 -1.18
CA GLY A 424 -5.70 6.84 -1.13
C GLY A 424 -5.60 7.44 -2.53
N SER A 425 -6.24 8.60 -2.70
CA SER A 425 -6.24 9.37 -3.95
C SER A 425 -5.95 10.86 -3.73
N TYR A 426 -5.41 11.21 -2.56
CA TYR A 426 -4.95 12.57 -2.29
C TYR A 426 -3.69 12.87 -3.10
N SER A 427 -3.72 13.96 -3.87
CA SER A 427 -2.72 14.35 -4.87
C SER A 427 -2.61 13.40 -6.07
N ARG A 428 -2.46 12.09 -5.83
CA ARG A 428 -2.43 11.04 -6.86
C ARG A 428 -2.97 9.74 -6.31
N ARG A 429 -3.29 8.78 -7.18
CA ARG A 429 -3.59 7.41 -6.77
C ARG A 429 -2.38 6.79 -6.06
N ALA A 430 -2.61 6.22 -4.88
CA ALA A 430 -1.61 5.48 -4.14
C ALA A 430 -1.15 4.24 -4.93
N THR A 431 0.12 3.87 -4.75
CA THR A 431 0.75 2.72 -5.42
C THR A 431 1.13 1.61 -4.43
N SER A 432 0.83 1.82 -3.15
CA SER A 432 1.05 0.82 -2.12
C SER A 432 0.05 -0.33 -2.28
N SER A 433 0.54 -1.54 -2.03
CA SER A 433 -0.26 -2.75 -2.13
C SER A 433 0.01 -3.68 -0.95
N ALA A 434 -0.94 -4.58 -0.72
CA ALA A 434 -0.82 -5.63 0.26
C ALA A 434 -1.41 -6.93 -0.30
N ARG A 435 -0.85 -8.07 0.09
CA ARG A 435 -1.41 -9.39 -0.23
C ARG A 435 -1.48 -10.25 1.03
N PHE A 436 -2.70 -10.52 1.49
CA PHE A 436 -2.93 -11.11 2.82
C PHE A 436 -3.91 -12.29 2.78
N PRO A 437 -3.65 -13.35 3.57
CA PRO A 437 -4.66 -14.33 3.94
C PRO A 437 -5.58 -13.77 5.04
N GLY A 438 -6.62 -14.51 5.40
CA GLY A 438 -7.27 -14.36 6.70
C GLY A 438 -6.53 -15.14 7.79
N ALA A 439 -6.78 -14.79 9.06
CA ALA A 439 -6.19 -15.45 10.21
C ALA A 439 -7.26 -15.98 11.16
N LEU A 440 -7.17 -17.27 11.51
CA LEU A 440 -7.93 -17.89 12.58
C LEU A 440 -7.09 -17.89 13.85
N ILE A 441 -7.59 -17.24 14.89
CA ILE A 441 -6.86 -16.90 16.10
C ILE A 441 -7.70 -17.38 17.29
N ASP A 442 -7.07 -18.04 18.24
CA ASP A 442 -7.67 -18.34 19.54
C ASP A 442 -7.48 -17.18 20.52
N ASP A 443 -8.26 -17.16 21.60
CA ASP A 443 -7.97 -16.32 22.78
C ASP A 443 -7.65 -14.83 22.47
N PHE A 444 -8.33 -14.24 21.46
CA PHE A 444 -8.18 -12.83 21.07
C PHE A 444 -8.96 -11.93 22.02
N HIS A 445 -8.31 -10.91 22.59
CA HIS A 445 -8.86 -10.13 23.68
C HIS A 445 -9.70 -8.92 23.24
N PHE A 446 -10.96 -8.88 23.70
CA PHE A 446 -11.83 -7.70 23.64
C PHE A 446 -12.01 -7.08 25.03
N ASN A 447 -11.84 -5.77 25.11
CA ASN A 447 -11.82 -5.03 26.38
C ASN A 447 -13.17 -4.40 26.72
N LEU A 448 -13.94 -4.01 25.68
CA LEU A 448 -15.19 -3.24 25.81
C LEU A 448 -16.16 -3.57 24.69
#